data_AF-A0A966K400-F1
#
_entry.id   AF-A0A966K400-F1
#
_cell.length_a   1.000
_cell.length_b   1.000
_cell.length_c   1.000
_cell.angle_alpha   90.00
_cell.angle_beta   90.00
_cell.angle_gamma   90.00
#
_symmetry.space_group_name_H-M   'P 1'
#
loop_
_entity.id
_entity.type
_entity.pdbx_description
1 polymer ?
#
loop_
_entity_poly.entity_id
_entity_poly.type
_entity_poly.pdbx_seq_one_letter_code
_entity_poly.pdbx_strand_id
1 'polypeptide(L)'
;TIHTHQALSCIERLRYFGIEPHAIAQNILLISSQRLIRYRDSSMGRFAIHEVLPFTPKLMTAIEKCVSSTDLGIIAGEEGFRSMRQAANALLNQELIDQSVLIDELP
;
A
#
# COMPACT_ATOMS: atom_id res chain seq x y z
N THR A 1 10.56 1.82 -10.73
CA THR A 1 10.02 1.53 -9.38
C THR A 1 10.49 2.62 -8.44
N ILE A 2 9.71 2.95 -7.40
CA ILE A 2 10.08 4.00 -6.41
C ILE A 2 10.25 3.33 -5.05
N HIS A 3 11.28 3.73 -4.32
CA HIS A 3 11.53 3.23 -2.97
C HIS A 3 10.72 4.02 -1.94
N THR A 4 9.54 3.50 -1.65
CA THR A 4 8.69 3.90 -0.51
C THR A 4 8.32 2.68 0.34
N HIS A 5 7.88 2.91 1.57
CA HIS A 5 7.51 1.83 2.48
C HIS A 5 6.11 1.26 2.18
N GLN A 6 5.21 2.10 1.67
CA GLN A 6 3.80 1.78 1.44
C GLN A 6 3.29 2.48 0.17
N ALA A 7 2.18 1.98 -0.40
CA ALA A 7 1.59 2.53 -1.63
C ALA A 7 1.21 4.02 -1.48
N LEU A 8 0.55 4.40 -0.38
CA LEU A 8 0.14 5.80 -0.14
C LEU A 8 1.33 6.76 -0.06
N SER A 9 2.41 6.38 0.62
CA SER A 9 3.60 7.24 0.75
C SER A 9 4.30 7.53 -0.59
N CYS A 10 3.99 6.77 -1.64
CA CYS A 10 4.47 7.05 -2.99
C CYS A 10 3.87 8.35 -3.55
N ILE A 11 2.63 8.71 -3.22
CA ILE A 11 2.00 9.97 -3.64
C ILE A 11 2.81 11.16 -3.10
N GLU A 12 3.14 11.14 -1.81
CA GLU A 12 3.99 12.18 -1.19
C GLU A 12 5.40 12.19 -1.79
N ARG A 13 5.96 11.02 -2.13
CA ARG A 13 7.26 10.95 -2.79
C ARG A 13 7.25 11.58 -4.18
N LEU A 14 6.19 11.38 -4.95
CA LEU A 14 6.03 12.00 -6.28
C LEU A 14 5.88 13.52 -6.16
N ARG A 15 5.08 14.00 -5.19
CA ARG A 15 4.96 15.43 -4.86
C ARG A 15 6.32 16.02 -4.47
N TYR A 16 7.09 15.32 -3.65
CA TYR A 16 8.44 15.73 -3.27
C TYR A 16 9.41 15.84 -4.47
N PHE A 17 9.23 15.02 -5.50
CA PHE A 17 9.97 15.14 -6.76
C PHE A 17 9.49 16.29 -7.67
N GLY A 18 8.51 17.09 -7.24
CA GLY A 18 7.98 18.22 -7.98
C GLY A 18 6.95 17.83 -9.04
N ILE A 19 6.37 16.63 -8.95
CA ILE A 19 5.29 16.23 -9.85
C ILE A 19 3.99 16.84 -9.35
N GLU A 20 3.32 17.60 -10.22
CA GLU A 20 2.07 18.27 -9.91
C GLU A 20 0.96 17.29 -9.53
N PRO A 21 0.11 17.59 -8.52
CA PRO A 21 -0.95 16.68 -8.07
C PRO A 21 -1.92 16.24 -9.17
N HIS A 22 -2.28 17.16 -10.07
CA HIS A 22 -3.12 16.83 -11.23
C HIS A 22 -2.42 15.85 -12.19
N ALA A 23 -1.11 15.99 -12.40
CA ALA A 23 -0.36 15.04 -13.20
C ALA A 23 -0.29 13.65 -12.54
N ILE A 24 -0.14 13.60 -11.20
CA ILE A 24 -0.20 12.36 -10.43
C ILE A 24 -1.57 11.70 -10.60
N ALA A 25 -2.66 12.46 -10.43
CA ALA A 25 -4.03 11.95 -10.49
C ALA A 25 -4.40 11.42 -11.88
N GLN A 26 -4.09 12.15 -12.96
CA GLN A 26 -4.58 11.83 -14.31
C GLN A 26 -3.74 10.80 -15.06
N ASN A 27 -2.46 10.60 -14.69
CA ASN A 27 -1.54 9.75 -15.46
C ASN A 27 -1.17 8.42 -14.78
N ILE A 28 -1.69 8.16 -13.58
CA ILE A 28 -1.40 6.93 -12.82
C ILE A 28 -2.67 6.10 -12.71
N LEU A 29 -2.61 4.84 -13.11
CA LEU A 29 -3.73 3.89 -12.97
C LEU A 29 -3.82 3.33 -11.54
N LEU A 30 -2.67 2.90 -11.01
CA LEU A 30 -2.55 2.37 -9.66
C LEU A 30 -1.12 2.50 -9.16
N ILE A 31 -0.95 2.44 -7.84
CA ILE A 31 0.34 2.24 -7.18
C ILE A 31 0.28 0.89 -6.46
N SER A 32 1.28 0.04 -6.70
CA SER A 32 1.44 -1.19 -5.94
C SER A 32 2.71 -1.16 -5.10
N SER A 33 2.57 -1.53 -3.83
CA SER A 33 3.68 -1.84 -2.93
C SER A 33 3.61 -3.31 -2.54
N GLN A 34 4.76 -3.94 -2.30
CA GLN A 34 4.83 -5.37 -1.99
C GLN A 34 5.93 -5.69 -0.99
N ARG A 35 5.72 -6.75 -0.21
CA ARG A 35 6.74 -7.40 0.62
C ARG A 35 6.68 -8.91 0.41
N LEU A 36 7.85 -9.54 0.40
CA LEU A 36 7.95 -10.99 0.43
C LEU A 36 8.01 -11.42 1.89
N ILE A 37 6.97 -12.13 2.33
CA ILE A 37 6.87 -12.61 3.69
C ILE A 37 7.08 -14.12 3.78
N ARG A 38 7.59 -14.59 4.90
CA ARG A 38 7.79 -16.03 5.15
C ARG A 38 6.48 -16.75 5.44
N TYR A 39 6.29 -17.89 4.78
CA TYR A 39 5.23 -18.83 5.13
C TYR A 39 5.60 -19.59 6.41
N ARG A 40 4.61 -19.91 7.25
CA ARG A 40 4.83 -20.63 8.52
C ARG A 40 5.52 -21.97 8.29
N ASP A 41 5.06 -22.73 7.32
CA ASP A 41 5.78 -23.90 6.83
C ASP A 41 7.00 -23.45 6.02
N SER A 42 8.19 -23.57 6.65
CA SER A 42 9.47 -23.21 6.05
C SER A 42 9.75 -23.89 4.71
N SER A 43 9.17 -25.06 4.44
CA SER A 43 9.35 -25.77 3.16
C SER A 43 8.69 -25.06 1.98
N MET A 44 7.68 -24.23 2.24
CA MET A 44 6.97 -23.43 1.24
C MET A 44 7.68 -22.11 0.90
N GLY A 45 8.66 -21.70 1.71
CA GLY A 45 9.47 -20.51 1.44
C GLY A 45 8.75 -19.19 1.72
N ARG A 46 8.84 -18.25 0.76
CA ARG A 46 8.32 -16.89 0.88
C ARG A 46 7.28 -16.60 -0.21
N PHE A 47 6.30 -15.78 0.11
CA PHE A 47 5.27 -15.33 -0.83
C PHE A 47 5.04 -13.82 -0.71
N ALA A 48 4.52 -13.21 -1.77
CA ALA A 48 4.27 -11.78 -1.80
C ALA A 48 2.93 -11.42 -1.17
N ILE A 49 2.92 -10.38 -0.35
CA ILE A 49 1.72 -9.61 -0.03
C ILE A 49 1.77 -8.26 -0.75
N HIS A 50 0.60 -7.76 -1.13
CA HIS A 50 0.48 -6.56 -1.95
C HIS A 50 -0.46 -5.54 -1.30
N GLU A 51 -0.01 -4.29 -1.32
CA GLU A 51 -0.86 -3.11 -1.29
C GLU A 51 -1.13 -2.71 -2.73
N VAL A 52 -2.40 -2.61 -3.11
CA VAL A 52 -2.79 -2.13 -4.43
C VAL A 52 -3.71 -0.93 -4.22
N LEU A 53 -3.21 0.24 -4.58
CA LEU A 53 -3.91 1.52 -4.47
C LEU A 53 -4.37 1.97 -5.86
N PRO A 54 -5.61 1.65 -6.29
CA PRO A 54 -6.16 2.12 -7.55
C PRO A 54 -6.49 3.61 -7.47
N PHE A 55 -6.30 4.32 -8.58
CA PHE A 55 -6.65 5.74 -8.68
C PHE A 55 -8.11 5.87 -9.12
N THR A 56 -9.02 5.63 -8.18
CA THR A 56 -10.46 5.82 -8.42
C THR A 56 -10.79 7.31 -8.58
N PRO A 57 -11.90 7.69 -9.22
CA PRO A 57 -12.28 9.10 -9.38
C PRO A 57 -12.31 9.88 -8.06
N LYS A 58 -12.75 9.23 -6.97
CA LYS A 58 -12.76 9.79 -5.61
C LYS A 58 -11.33 10.05 -5.11
N LEU A 59 -10.42 9.09 -5.28
CA LEU A 59 -9.03 9.23 -4.87
C LEU A 59 -8.28 10.27 -5.73
N MET A 60 -8.49 10.28 -7.04
CA MET A 60 -7.94 11.28 -7.96
C MET A 60 -8.32 12.71 -7.53
N THR A 61 -9.61 12.93 -7.26
CA THR A 61 -10.12 14.23 -6.76
C THR A 61 -9.45 14.63 -5.46
N ALA A 62 -9.23 13.67 -4.54
CA ALA A 62 -8.55 13.93 -3.27
C ALA A 62 -7.06 14.26 -3.47
N ILE A 63 -6.38 13.58 -4.40
CA ILE A 63 -4.98 13.85 -4.74
C ILE A 63 -4.83 15.25 -5.33
N GLU A 64 -5.69 15.64 -6.27
CA GLU A 64 -5.72 16.97 -6.89
C GLU A 64 -5.94 18.08 -5.88
N LYS A 65 -6.81 17.86 -4.90
CA LYS A 65 -7.09 18.79 -3.79
C LYS A 65 -5.99 18.82 -2.72
N CYS A 66 -4.88 18.11 -2.92
CA CYS A 66 -3.80 18.00 -1.94
C CYS A 66 -4.27 17.59 -0.55
N VAL A 67 -5.26 16.68 -0.49
CA VAL A 67 -5.75 16.11 0.76
C VAL A 67 -4.59 15.42 1.50
N SER A 68 -4.65 15.45 2.84
CA SER A 68 -3.61 14.89 3.70
C SER A 68 -3.42 13.39 3.46
N SER A 69 -2.22 12.87 3.75
CA SER A 69 -1.95 11.43 3.63
C SER A 69 -2.88 10.57 4.50
N THR A 70 -3.28 11.09 5.68
CA THR A 70 -4.20 10.43 6.60
C THR A 70 -5.59 10.31 5.97
N ASP A 71 -6.12 11.41 5.45
CA ASP A 71 -7.45 11.44 4.83
C ASP A 71 -7.46 10.66 3.51
N LEU A 72 -6.38 10.69 2.73
CA LEU A 72 -6.20 9.82 1.56
C LEU A 72 -6.27 8.35 1.97
N GLY A 73 -5.69 7.98 3.11
CA GLY A 73 -5.75 6.62 3.66
C GLY A 73 -7.17 6.20 4.03
N ILE A 74 -7.94 7.10 4.64
CA ILE A 74 -9.35 6.88 4.97
C ILE A 74 -10.16 6.67 3.67
N ILE A 75 -10.03 7.58 2.71
CA ILE A 75 -10.74 7.52 1.43
C ILE A 75 -10.40 6.22 0.68
N ALA A 76 -9.12 5.86 0.62
CA ALA A 76 -8.68 4.62 -0.01
C ALA A 76 -9.28 3.40 0.70
N GLY A 77 -9.29 3.40 2.04
CA GLY A 77 -9.85 2.31 2.85
C GLY A 77 -11.35 2.12 2.63
N GLU A 78 -12.12 3.21 2.51
CA GLU A 78 -13.54 3.17 2.15
C GLU A 78 -13.78 2.55 0.77
N GLU A 79 -12.85 2.73 -0.17
CA GLU A 79 -12.89 2.17 -1.52
C GLU A 79 -12.28 0.75 -1.60
N GLY A 80 -11.96 0.14 -0.46
CA GLY A 80 -11.50 -1.24 -0.36
C GLY A 80 -9.98 -1.45 -0.39
N PHE A 81 -9.18 -0.37 -0.30
CA PHE A 81 -7.73 -0.49 -0.12
C PHE A 81 -7.41 -1.27 1.17
N ARG A 82 -6.49 -2.22 1.07
CA ARG A 82 -5.96 -2.99 2.21
C ARG A 82 -4.46 -2.74 2.32
N SER A 83 -4.03 -2.29 3.50
CA SER A 83 -2.62 -2.17 3.85
C SER A 83 -1.94 -3.54 3.96
N MET A 84 -0.62 -3.56 3.85
CA MET A 84 0.19 -4.78 4.07
C MET A 84 -0.03 -5.34 5.47
N ARG A 85 -0.19 -4.47 6.48
CA ARG A 85 -0.48 -4.88 7.85
C ARG A 85 -1.83 -5.58 7.97
N GLN A 86 -2.88 -5.06 7.30
CA GLN A 86 -4.18 -5.73 7.26
C GLN A 86 -4.11 -7.06 6.51
N ALA A 87 -3.40 -7.13 5.38
CA ALA A 87 -3.20 -8.36 4.62
C ALA A 87 -2.47 -9.43 5.45
N ALA A 88 -1.38 -9.05 6.13
CA ALA A 88 -0.63 -9.96 6.99
C ALA A 88 -1.44 -10.42 8.21
N ASN A 89 -2.20 -9.53 8.86
CA ASN A 89 -3.10 -9.92 9.96
C ASN A 89 -4.14 -10.95 9.50
N ALA A 90 -4.68 -10.81 8.29
CA ALA A 90 -5.61 -11.80 7.73
C ALA A 90 -4.96 -13.18 7.53
N LEU A 91 -3.69 -13.22 7.09
CA LEU A 91 -2.93 -14.45 6.92
C LEU A 91 -2.50 -15.08 8.25
N LEU A 92 -2.21 -14.25 9.26
CA LEU A 92 -1.93 -14.70 10.63
C LEU A 92 -3.16 -15.38 11.24
N ASN A 93 -4.34 -14.79 11.07
CA ASN A 93 -5.61 -15.39 11.51
C ASN A 93 -5.95 -16.70 10.80
N GLN A 94 -5.39 -16.92 9.60
CA GLN A 94 -5.50 -18.16 8.85
C GLN A 94 -4.37 -19.15 9.14
N GLU A 95 -3.49 -18.84 10.09
CA GLU A 95 -2.36 -19.68 10.50
C GLU A 95 -1.32 -19.95 9.39
N LEU A 96 -1.27 -19.09 8.37
CA LEU A 96 -0.34 -19.22 7.24
C LEU A 96 1.03 -18.56 7.50
N ILE A 97 1.10 -17.67 8.48
CA ILE A 97 2.33 -16.96 8.89
C ILE A 97 2.44 -16.93 10.42
N ASP A 98 3.64 -16.59 10.91
CA ASP A 98 3.92 -16.41 12.34
C ASP A 98 3.85 -14.94 12.75
N GLN A 99 3.63 -14.69 14.04
CA GLN A 99 3.51 -13.33 14.57
C GLN A 99 4.80 -12.50 14.37
N SER A 100 5.96 -13.14 14.33
CA SER A 100 7.25 -12.48 14.06
C SER A 100 7.28 -11.75 12.72
N VAL A 101 6.54 -12.24 11.71
CA VAL A 101 6.45 -11.61 10.38
C VAL A 101 5.92 -10.17 10.48
N LEU A 102 5.01 -9.89 11.42
CA LEU A 102 4.43 -8.55 11.62
C LEU A 102 5.41 -7.51 12.16
N ILE A 103 6.51 -7.97 12.76
CA ILE A 103 7.56 -7.15 13.39
C ILE A 103 8.78 -7.07 12.49
N ASP A 104 9.21 -8.21 11.95
CA ASP A 104 10.51 -8.32 11.27
C ASP A 104 10.44 -7.96 9.78
N GLU A 105 9.28 -8.15 9.15
CA GLU A 105 9.17 -8.11 7.68
C GLU A 105 8.22 -7.01 7.15
N LEU A 106 7.45 -6.38 8.04
CA LEU A 106 6.55 -5.26 7.70
C LEU A 106 7.10 -3.91 8.16
N PRO A 107 6.80 -2.83 7.42
CA PRO A 107 7.10 -1.46 7.85
C PRO A 107 6.21 -0.99 9.02
#